data_AF-A0A094YI45-F1
#
_entry.id   AF-A0A094YI45-F1
#
_cell.length_a   1.000
_cell.length_b   1.000
_cell.length_c   1.000
_cell.angle_alpha   90.00
_cell.angle_beta   90.00
_cell.angle_gamma   90.00
#
_symmetry.space_group_name_H-M   'P 1'
#
loop_
_entity.id
_entity.type
_entity.pdbx_description
1 polymer ?
#
loop_
_entity_poly.entity_id
_entity_poly.type
_entity_poly.pdbx_seq_one_letter_code
_entity_poly.pdbx_strand_id
1 'polypeptide(L)'
;MKFFPLIETAPGSGKFLLASAAVEAASTTAALALIAPSVGAGLRYGAWLNREVRGLPTFTPAPAEETGKSYKVLAEIGGADQPFILTGSVQTSLPFDASLMCLAMQQGANFRYGLMPVDEQPVASPESTSGTESSGTPASS
;
A
#
# COMPACT_ATOMS: atom_id res chain seq x y z
N MET A 1 7.29 -3.00 -12.91
CA MET A 1 6.66 -1.68 -12.64
C MET A 1 7.26 -1.11 -11.36
N LYS A 2 7.35 0.22 -11.24
CA LYS A 2 7.98 0.88 -10.09
C LYS A 2 6.94 1.52 -9.20
N PHE A 3 6.80 1.04 -7.97
CA PHE A 3 5.82 1.50 -7.00
C PHE A 3 6.50 2.23 -5.85
N PHE A 4 5.82 3.20 -5.26
CA PHE A 4 6.24 3.83 -4.02
C PHE A 4 5.23 3.51 -2.91
N PRO A 5 5.69 3.19 -1.69
CA PRO A 5 4.81 2.98 -0.55
C PRO A 5 4.01 4.22 -0.20
N LEU A 6 2.73 4.02 0.09
CA LEU A 6 1.87 4.98 0.77
C LEU A 6 1.62 4.45 2.18
N ILE A 7 1.98 5.20 3.21
CA ILE A 7 1.86 4.76 4.60
C ILE A 7 0.99 5.74 5.37
N GLU A 8 0.05 5.21 6.14
CA GLU A 8 -0.81 6.02 6.99
C GLU A 8 0.02 6.81 8.02
N THR A 9 -0.29 8.09 8.19
CA THR A 9 0.51 8.99 9.04
C THR A 9 0.37 8.72 10.53
N ALA A 10 -0.78 8.18 10.93
CA ALA A 10 -1.11 7.79 12.29
C ALA A 10 -2.25 6.77 12.23
N PRO A 11 -2.40 5.88 13.23
CA PRO A 11 -3.45 4.87 13.24
C PRO A 11 -4.84 5.48 13.00
N GLY A 12 -5.50 5.07 11.92
CA GLY A 12 -6.86 5.51 11.59
C GLY A 12 -6.98 6.96 11.08
N SER A 13 -5.88 7.66 10.78
CA SER A 13 -5.92 9.05 10.31
C SER A 13 -6.59 9.22 8.95
N GLY A 14 -6.59 8.16 8.11
CA GLY A 14 -7.05 8.23 6.72
C GLY A 14 -6.17 9.10 5.81
N LYS A 15 -5.00 9.52 6.29
CA LYS A 15 -4.02 10.34 5.58
C LYS A 15 -2.76 9.53 5.36
N PHE A 16 -2.27 9.51 4.12
CA PHE A 16 -1.14 8.68 3.72
C PHE A 16 -0.02 9.53 3.15
N LEU A 17 1.22 9.26 3.55
CA LEU A 17 2.41 9.90 2.99
C LEU A 17 3.13 8.95 2.04
N LEU A 18 3.73 9.54 1.02
CA LEU A 18 4.55 8.83 0.06
C LEU A 18 5.95 8.62 0.62
N ALA A 19 6.39 7.37 0.69
CA ALA A 19 7.78 7.05 1.02
C ALA A 19 8.71 7.33 -0.17
N SER A 20 9.98 7.60 0.09
CA SER A 20 10.99 7.95 -0.92
C SER A 20 11.66 6.76 -1.60
N ALA A 21 11.57 5.56 -1.01
CA ALA A 21 12.13 4.33 -1.56
C ALA A 21 11.10 3.61 -2.44
N ALA A 22 11.44 3.39 -3.70
CA ALA A 22 10.59 2.62 -4.61
C ALA A 22 10.85 1.12 -4.50
N VAL A 23 9.83 0.33 -4.83
CA VAL A 23 9.91 -1.12 -5.02
C VAL A 23 9.59 -1.48 -6.46
N GLU A 24 10.30 -2.45 -7.01
CA GLU A 24 9.98 -3.02 -8.32
C GLU A 24 9.14 -4.28 -8.16
N ALA A 25 7.99 -4.32 -8.84
CA ALA A 25 7.07 -5.43 -8.77
C ALA A 25 6.33 -5.65 -10.10
N ALA A 26 5.80 -6.86 -10.27
CA ALA A 26 5.03 -7.26 -11.45
C ALA A 26 3.56 -6.81 -11.41
N SER A 27 3.02 -6.52 -10.23
CA SER A 27 1.62 -6.09 -10.01
C SER A 27 1.47 -5.27 -8.73
N THR A 28 0.29 -4.69 -8.52
CA THR A 28 -0.09 -4.01 -7.28
C THR A 28 -0.05 -4.96 -6.08
N THR A 29 -0.62 -6.16 -6.18
CA THR A 29 -0.55 -7.16 -5.09
C THR A 29 0.90 -7.47 -4.72
N ALA A 30 1.76 -7.71 -5.71
CA ALA A 30 3.16 -8.02 -5.48
C ALA A 30 3.91 -6.84 -4.83
N ALA A 31 3.62 -5.60 -5.26
CA ALA A 31 4.19 -4.42 -4.63
C ALA A 31 3.79 -4.29 -3.16
N LEU A 32 2.51 -4.48 -2.85
CA LEU A 32 1.99 -4.40 -1.48
C LEU A 32 2.63 -5.46 -0.58
N ALA A 33 2.83 -6.69 -1.07
CA ALA A 33 3.52 -7.74 -0.33
C ALA A 33 4.98 -7.37 0.01
N LEU A 34 5.66 -6.63 -0.86
CA LEU A 34 7.02 -6.12 -0.61
C LEU A 34 7.02 -4.91 0.35
N ILE A 35 5.95 -4.12 0.37
CA ILE A 35 5.81 -2.94 1.22
C ILE A 35 5.47 -3.34 2.66
N ALA A 36 4.55 -4.28 2.85
CA ALA A 36 3.98 -4.65 4.15
C ALA A 36 5.03 -4.83 5.28
N PRO A 37 6.17 -5.51 5.07
CA PRO A 37 7.16 -5.72 6.14
C PRO A 37 7.85 -4.44 6.65
N SER A 38 7.80 -3.35 5.87
CA SER A 38 8.41 -2.06 6.22
C SER A 38 7.48 -1.12 6.99
N VAL A 39 6.22 -1.51 7.15
CA VAL A 39 5.17 -0.65 7.71
C VAL A 39 5.08 -0.85 9.22
N GLY A 40 5.04 0.26 9.96
CA GLY A 40 4.91 0.23 11.41
C GLY A 40 3.58 -0.35 11.89
N ALA A 41 3.60 -0.97 13.06
CA ALA A 41 2.41 -1.48 13.73
C ALA A 41 1.32 -0.42 13.89
N GLY A 42 0.06 -0.82 13.69
CA GLY A 42 -1.12 0.02 13.79
C GLY A 42 -1.39 0.93 12.59
N LEU A 43 -0.57 0.85 11.54
CA LEU A 43 -0.72 1.66 10.33
C LEU A 43 -1.24 0.83 9.15
N ARG A 44 -1.97 1.48 8.26
CA ARG A 44 -2.35 0.91 6.96
C ARG A 44 -1.40 1.36 5.87
N TYR A 45 -1.35 0.62 4.77
CA TYR A 45 -0.49 0.96 3.65
C TYR A 45 -1.16 0.74 2.29
N GLY A 46 -0.59 1.40 1.29
CA GLY A 46 -0.96 1.28 -0.11
C GLY A 46 0.27 1.44 -1.00
N ALA A 47 0.03 1.48 -2.30
CA ALA A 47 1.06 1.66 -3.31
C ALA A 47 0.64 2.75 -4.32
N TRP A 48 1.58 3.60 -4.68
CA TRP A 48 1.47 4.53 -5.81
C TRP A 48 2.34 4.02 -6.96
N LEU A 49 1.77 3.86 -8.16
CA LEU A 49 2.56 3.51 -9.35
C LEU A 49 3.25 4.74 -9.90
N ASN A 50 4.59 4.73 -9.91
CA ASN A 50 5.38 5.82 -10.44
C ASN A 50 5.20 5.97 -11.96
N ARG A 51 5.12 7.22 -12.40
CA ARG A 51 5.21 7.56 -13.81
C ARG A 51 6.65 7.94 -14.13
N GLU A 52 7.41 7.02 -14.73
CA GLU A 52 8.67 7.39 -15.37
C GLU A 52 8.35 8.14 -16.68
N VAL A 53 8.89 9.35 -16.82
CA VAL A 53 8.50 10.30 -17.88
C VAL A 53 9.05 9.86 -19.24
N ARG A 54 8.28 9.08 -20.00
CA ARG A 54 7.99 9.17 -21.46
C ARG A 54 7.53 7.82 -22.00
N GLY A 55 6.44 7.84 -22.77
CA GLY A 55 5.85 6.67 -23.40
C GLY A 55 4.49 6.32 -22.82
N LEU A 56 3.59 5.78 -23.65
CA LEU A 56 2.38 5.13 -23.15
C LEU A 56 2.82 3.98 -22.24
N PRO A 57 2.18 3.78 -21.07
CA PRO A 57 2.46 2.60 -20.26
C PRO A 57 2.35 1.35 -21.14
N THR A 58 3.40 0.55 -21.18
CA THR A 58 3.39 -0.69 -21.96
C THR A 58 2.25 -1.56 -21.43
N PHE A 59 1.27 -1.82 -22.29
CA PHE A 59 0.15 -2.67 -21.94
C PHE A 59 0.69 -4.04 -21.53
N THR A 60 0.46 -4.38 -20.28
CA THR A 60 0.80 -5.69 -19.72
C THR A 60 -0.47 -6.21 -19.08
N PRO A 61 -0.97 -7.39 -19.49
CA PRO A 61 -2.10 -8.02 -18.84
C PRO A 61 -1.84 -8.18 -17.34
N ALA A 62 -2.90 -8.11 -16.53
CA ALA A 62 -2.79 -8.47 -15.12
C ALA A 62 -2.31 -9.92 -15.00
N PRO A 63 -1.33 -10.22 -14.12
CA PRO A 63 -1.05 -11.60 -13.72
C PRO A 63 -2.32 -12.27 -13.17
N ALA A 64 -2.44 -13.59 -13.32
CA ALA A 64 -3.66 -14.32 -12.91
C ALA A 64 -4.02 -14.11 -11.43
N GLU A 65 -3.02 -13.95 -10.57
CA GLU A 65 -3.14 -13.68 -9.14
C GLU A 65 -3.62 -12.25 -8.80
N GLU A 66 -3.49 -11.33 -9.75
CA GLU A 66 -3.95 -9.94 -9.65
C GLU A 66 -5.39 -9.78 -10.17
N THR A 67 -5.83 -10.62 -11.12
CA THR A 67 -7.18 -10.56 -11.68
C THR A 67 -8.25 -10.77 -10.59
N GLY A 68 -9.22 -9.87 -10.53
CA GLY A 68 -10.32 -9.85 -9.56
C GLY A 68 -9.99 -9.13 -8.25
N LYS A 69 -8.74 -8.72 -8.01
CA LYS A 69 -8.36 -7.95 -6.82
C LYS A 69 -8.95 -6.55 -6.86
N SER A 70 -9.43 -6.08 -5.71
CA SER A 70 -10.08 -4.77 -5.57
C SER A 70 -9.34 -3.89 -4.58
N TYR A 71 -9.24 -2.61 -4.91
CA TYR A 71 -8.48 -1.62 -4.16
C TYR A 71 -9.29 -0.35 -3.96
N LYS A 72 -9.24 0.21 -2.75
CA LYS A 72 -9.65 1.58 -2.47
C LYS A 72 -8.68 2.55 -3.16
N VAL A 73 -9.22 3.59 -3.76
CA VAL A 73 -8.44 4.64 -4.42
C VAL A 73 -8.08 5.73 -3.40
N LEU A 74 -6.81 6.08 -3.40
CA LEU A 74 -6.23 7.21 -2.68
C LEU A 74 -5.90 8.32 -3.70
N ALA A 75 -6.07 9.59 -3.34
CA ALA A 75 -5.70 10.70 -4.21
C ALA A 75 -5.01 11.82 -3.45
N GLU A 76 -4.06 12.46 -4.12
CA GLU A 76 -3.38 13.66 -3.63
C GLU A 76 -4.02 14.92 -4.22
N ILE A 77 -5.13 15.36 -3.62
CA ILE A 77 -5.96 16.44 -4.20
C ILE A 77 -5.39 17.84 -3.91
N GLY A 78 -4.49 17.96 -2.92
CA GLY A 78 -3.96 19.24 -2.45
C GLY A 78 -2.56 19.64 -2.97
N GLY A 79 -1.99 18.87 -3.91
CA GLY A 79 -0.62 19.08 -4.42
C GLY A 79 0.43 18.23 -3.72
N ALA A 80 1.67 18.27 -4.24
CA ALA A 80 2.73 17.28 -3.97
C ALA A 80 3.17 17.12 -2.49
N ASP A 81 2.85 18.10 -1.66
CA ASP A 81 3.19 18.16 -0.23
C ASP A 81 1.99 17.79 0.67
N GLN A 82 0.84 17.49 0.09
CA GLN A 82 -0.36 17.13 0.82
C GLN A 82 -0.50 15.60 0.93
N PRO A 83 -1.04 15.10 2.05
CA PRO A 83 -1.24 13.67 2.19
C PRO A 83 -2.26 13.17 1.18
N PHE A 84 -2.07 11.92 0.75
CA PHE A 84 -3.08 11.17 0.04
C PHE A 84 -4.25 10.88 0.97
N ILE A 85 -5.47 10.98 0.45
CA ILE A 85 -6.71 10.66 1.17
C ILE A 85 -7.55 9.69 0.38
N LEU A 86 -8.44 8.96 1.07
CA LEU A 86 -9.41 8.09 0.41
C LEU A 86 -10.40 8.91 -0.43
N THR A 87 -10.65 8.47 -1.66
CA THR A 87 -11.62 9.13 -2.56
C THR A 87 -13.05 8.59 -2.40
N GLY A 88 -13.20 7.44 -1.73
CA GLY A 88 -14.45 6.67 -1.70
C GLY A 88 -14.67 5.79 -2.95
N SER A 89 -13.76 5.83 -3.92
CA SER A 89 -13.81 4.99 -5.12
C SER A 89 -13.09 3.66 -4.91
N VAL A 90 -13.50 2.64 -5.66
CA VAL A 90 -12.84 1.33 -5.73
C VAL A 90 -12.44 1.06 -7.18
N GLN A 91 -11.26 0.48 -7.36
CA GLN A 91 -10.78 -0.03 -8.65
C GLN A 91 -10.50 -1.52 -8.53
N THR A 92 -10.92 -2.26 -9.55
CA THR A 92 -10.73 -3.71 -9.61
C THR A 92 -9.80 -4.04 -10.76
N SER A 93 -8.77 -4.83 -10.49
CA SER A 93 -7.90 -5.41 -11.51
C SER A 93 -8.70 -6.42 -12.33
N LEU A 94 -8.91 -6.15 -13.62
CA LEU A 94 -9.63 -7.06 -14.54
C LEU A 94 -8.68 -7.52 -15.65
N PRO A 95 -8.84 -7.25 -16.97
CA PRO A 95 -7.79 -7.73 -17.89
C PRO A 95 -6.45 -7.00 -17.66
N PHE A 96 -6.45 -5.89 -16.91
CA PHE A 96 -5.29 -5.10 -16.54
C PHE A 96 -5.27 -4.81 -15.05
N ASP A 97 -4.07 -4.58 -14.52
CA ASP A 97 -3.83 -4.18 -13.15
C ASP A 97 -4.48 -2.81 -12.87
N ALA A 98 -5.16 -2.67 -11.73
CA ALA A 98 -5.78 -1.43 -11.28
C ALA A 98 -4.79 -0.25 -11.27
N SER A 99 -3.50 -0.48 -11.03
CA SER A 99 -2.49 0.58 -11.05
C SER A 99 -2.33 1.22 -12.43
N LEU A 100 -2.52 0.45 -13.51
CA LEU A 100 -2.46 0.97 -14.87
C LEU A 100 -3.65 1.89 -15.18
N MET A 101 -4.84 1.59 -14.61
CA MET A 101 -5.99 2.48 -14.69
C MET A 101 -5.74 3.78 -13.92
N CYS A 102 -5.20 3.70 -12.70
CA CYS A 102 -4.78 4.88 -11.94
C CYS A 102 -3.78 5.72 -12.71
N LEU A 103 -2.75 5.10 -13.31
CA LEU A 103 -1.77 5.79 -14.13
C LEU A 103 -2.40 6.48 -15.34
N ALA A 104 -3.41 5.88 -15.98
CA ALA A 104 -4.16 6.51 -17.06
C ALA A 104 -4.98 7.72 -16.57
N MET A 105 -5.65 7.61 -15.42
CA MET A 105 -6.38 8.73 -14.80
C MET A 105 -5.45 9.90 -14.45
N GLN A 106 -4.23 9.62 -13.98
CA GLN A 106 -3.19 10.64 -13.73
C GLN A 106 -2.75 11.40 -15.00
N GLN A 107 -3.10 10.93 -16.21
CA GLN A 107 -2.80 11.68 -17.43
C GLN A 107 -3.79 12.82 -17.67
N GLY A 108 -5.04 12.66 -17.24
CA GLY A 108 -6.10 13.68 -17.40
C GLY A 108 -6.24 14.59 -16.17
N ALA A 109 -5.92 14.07 -15.00
CA ALA A 109 -6.00 14.77 -13.73
C ALA A 109 -4.57 15.04 -13.25
N ASN A 110 -4.13 16.30 -13.15
CA ASN A 110 -2.76 16.69 -12.75
C ASN A 110 -2.44 16.39 -11.27
N PHE A 111 -2.89 15.25 -10.74
CA PHE A 111 -2.64 14.78 -9.39
C PHE A 111 -2.42 13.26 -9.35
N ARG A 112 -1.85 12.75 -8.26
CA ARG A 112 -1.43 11.36 -8.09
C ARG A 112 -2.55 10.48 -7.53
N TYR A 113 -2.61 9.22 -7.94
CA TYR A 113 -3.57 8.23 -7.46
C TYR A 113 -2.89 6.98 -6.90
N GLY A 114 -3.13 6.68 -5.62
CA GLY A 114 -2.66 5.46 -4.96
C GLY A 114 -3.73 4.39 -4.83
N LEU A 115 -3.30 3.18 -4.49
CA LEU A 115 -4.17 2.01 -4.29
C LEU A 115 -3.87 1.35 -2.94
N MET A 116 -4.92 1.00 -2.21
CA MET A 116 -4.87 0.26 -0.95
C MET A 116 -5.89 -0.89 -1.01
N PRO A 117 -5.60 -2.11 -0.50
CA PRO A 117 -6.58 -3.20 -0.51
C PRO A 117 -7.93 -2.77 0.10
N VAL A 118 -9.04 -3.28 -0.44
CA VAL A 118 -10.38 -2.94 0.08
C VAL A 118 -10.55 -3.39 1.53
N ASP A 119 -10.00 -4.54 1.87
CA ASP A 119 -10.01 -5.17 3.18
C ASP A 119 -8.81 -4.80 4.06
N GLU A 120 -7.97 -3.86 3.62
CA GLU A 120 -6.75 -3.45 4.34
C GLU A 120 -7.03 -3.15 5.81
N GLN A 121 -6.34 -3.88 6.68
CA GLN A 121 -6.35 -3.71 8.13
C GLN A 121 -5.04 -3.08 8.59
N PRO A 122 -5.04 -2.34 9.72
CA PRO A 122 -3.80 -1.89 10.33
C PRO A 122 -2.86 -3.07 10.58
N VAL A 123 -1.56 -2.87 10.30
CA VAL A 123 -0.52 -3.86 10.58
C VAL A 123 -0.58 -4.25 12.06
N ALA A 124 -0.62 -5.55 12.36
CA ALA A 124 -0.67 -6.02 13.73
C ALA A 124 0.57 -5.56 14.51
N SER A 125 0.38 -5.15 15.77
CA SER A 125 1.52 -4.98 16.67
C SER A 125 2.13 -6.34 16.93
N PRO A 126 3.48 -6.49 16.93
CA PRO A 126 4.08 -7.70 17.44
C PRO A 126 3.57 -7.89 18.87
N GLU A 127 2.97 -9.05 19.14
CA GLU A 127 2.61 -9.42 20.50
C GLU A 127 3.91 -9.47 21.30
N SER A 128 4.02 -8.66 22.36
CA SER A 128 5.07 -8.84 23.35
C SER A 128 4.87 -10.24 23.93
N THR A 129 5.68 -11.20 23.49
CA THR A 129 5.83 -12.46 24.20
C THR A 129 6.53 -12.11 25.51
N SER A 130 5.76 -11.74 26.53
CA SER A 130 6.25 -11.65 27.91
C SER A 130 6.70 -13.05 28.30
N GLY A 131 8.00 -13.29 28.19
CA GLY A 131 8.65 -14.46 28.73
C GLY A 131 8.29 -14.60 30.21
N THR A 132 7.55 -15.66 30.54
CA THR A 132 7.52 -16.16 31.91
C THR A 132 8.58 -17.24 32.01
N GLU A 133 9.86 -16.85 32.01
CA GLU A 133 10.89 -17.63 32.70
C GLU A 133 10.81 -17.25 34.18
N SER A 134 9.93 -17.93 34.91
CA SER A 134 9.95 -17.88 36.38
C SER A 134 11.09 -18.76 36.86
N SER A 135 12.21 -18.13 37.17
CA SER A 135 13.33 -18.72 37.89
C SER A 135 13.15 -18.50 39.40
N GLY A 136 13.33 -19.58 40.19
CA GLY A 136 13.48 -19.59 41.65
C GLY A 136 12.15 -19.69 42.44
N THR A 137 12.01 -20.46 43.53
CA THR A 137 13.02 -20.89 44.54
C THR A 137 12.45 -22.08 45.41
N PRO A 138 13.13 -22.60 46.47
CA PRO A 138 13.29 -24.03 46.76
C PRO A 138 12.27 -24.57 47.80
N ALA A 139 12.29 -25.88 48.09
CA ALA A 139 11.69 -26.41 49.32
C ALA A 139 12.54 -27.53 49.92
N SER A 140 13.14 -27.24 51.07
CA SER A 140 13.62 -28.23 52.04
C SER A 140 12.42 -28.93 52.70
N SER A 141 12.48 -30.25 52.83
CA SER A 141 12.07 -31.06 54.00
C SER A 141 12.51 -32.50 53.78
#